data_AF-A0A378Q9D0-F1
#
_entry.id   AF-A0A378Q9D0-F1
#
_cell.length_a   1.000
_cell.length_b   1.000
_cell.length_c   1.000
_cell.angle_alpha   90.00
_cell.angle_beta   90.00
_cell.angle_gamma   90.00
#
_symmetry.space_group_name_H-M   'P 1'
#
loop_
_entity.id
_entity.type
_entity.pdbx_description
1 polymer ?
#
loop_
_entity_poly.entity_id
_entity_poly.type
_entity_poly.pdbx_seq_one_letter_code
_entity_poly.pdbx_strand_id
1 'polypeptide(L)'
;MGTVNGLVLGMIRLPHSLALKSLIPFSTQLRQVSPNYQLSVASALLGFVLSMFWAAVHYAVMKNQLLGDMDISEIAIVVSYLLYLVFYFAVFRLWQQGHIKSMLLGVISPILAALGSLMVVFGGMQNPLFLPVCLPICALVLLLAYFYSRYLHSR
;
A
#
# COMPACT_ATOMS: atom_id res chain seq x y z
N MET A 1 5.77 -7.58 -19.80
CA MET A 1 4.54 -6.88 -20.22
C MET A 1 3.31 -7.23 -19.36
N GLY A 2 3.01 -8.51 -19.11
CA GLY A 2 1.80 -8.90 -18.34
C GLY A 2 1.70 -8.32 -16.91
N THR A 3 2.79 -8.38 -16.13
CA THR A 3 2.84 -7.89 -14.75
C THR A 3 2.62 -6.38 -14.65
N VAL A 4 3.22 -5.62 -15.59
CA VAL A 4 3.09 -4.16 -15.64
C VAL A 4 1.66 -3.76 -15.98
N ASN A 5 1.00 -4.43 -16.94
CA ASN A 5 -0.41 -4.18 -17.24
C ASN A 5 -1.32 -4.46 -16.04
N GLY A 6 -1.06 -5.55 -15.31
CA GLY A 6 -1.78 -5.85 -14.07
C GLY A 6 -1.61 -4.76 -13.01
N LEU A 7 -0.37 -4.28 -12.81
CA LEU A 7 -0.07 -3.21 -11.87
C LEU A 7 -0.74 -1.89 -12.26
N VAL A 8 -0.67 -1.50 -13.54
CA VAL A 8 -1.31 -0.28 -14.06
C VAL A 8 -2.83 -0.37 -13.88
N LEU A 9 -3.45 -1.49 -14.25
CA LEU A 9 -4.89 -1.69 -14.03
C LEU A 9 -5.26 -1.65 -12.54
N GLY A 10 -4.42 -2.22 -11.67
CA GLY A 10 -4.59 -2.14 -10.21
C GLY A 10 -4.56 -0.69 -9.70
N MET A 11 -3.57 0.08 -10.13
CA MET A 11 -3.43 1.50 -9.78
C MET A 11 -4.62 2.36 -10.22
N ILE A 12 -5.30 1.99 -11.31
CA ILE A 12 -6.50 2.68 -11.80
C ILE A 12 -7.75 2.21 -11.06
N ARG A 13 -7.89 0.90 -10.82
CA ARG A 13 -9.09 0.28 -10.23
C ARG A 13 -9.19 0.46 -8.72
N LEU A 14 -8.07 0.52 -8.01
CA LEU A 14 -8.05 0.71 -6.55
C LEU A 14 -8.69 2.04 -6.12
N PRO A 15 -8.28 3.21 -6.64
CA PRO A 15 -8.92 4.49 -6.32
C PRO A 15 -10.40 4.51 -6.70
N HIS A 16 -10.75 3.95 -7.85
CA HIS A 16 -12.14 3.84 -8.30
C HIS A 16 -13.00 2.99 -7.33
N SER A 17 -12.48 1.86 -6.86
CA SER A 17 -13.19 0.96 -5.95
C SER A 17 -13.38 1.59 -4.56
N LEU A 18 -12.41 2.38 -4.11
CA LEU A 18 -12.51 3.17 -2.88
C LEU A 18 -13.48 4.34 -3.03
N ALA A 19 -13.51 4.99 -4.20
CA ALA A 19 -14.44 6.09 -4.51
C ALA A 19 -15.90 5.63 -4.48
N LEU A 20 -16.19 4.42 -4.99
CA LEU A 20 -17.54 3.82 -4.94
C LEU A 20 -18.06 3.67 -3.50
N LYS A 21 -17.17 3.42 -2.54
CA LYS A 21 -17.47 3.29 -1.12
C LYS A 21 -17.32 4.61 -0.34
N SER A 22 -17.09 5.74 -1.02
CA SER A 22 -16.79 7.04 -0.41
C SER A 22 -15.62 7.03 0.58
N LEU A 23 -14.67 6.10 0.43
CA LEU A 23 -13.53 5.89 1.34
C LEU A 23 -12.31 6.76 0.99
N ILE A 24 -12.41 7.63 0.00
CA ILE A 24 -11.33 8.55 -0.39
C ILE A 24 -11.86 9.97 -0.61
N PRO A 25 -11.02 11.00 -0.36
CA PRO A 25 -11.37 12.37 -0.73
C PRO A 25 -11.58 12.46 -2.25
N PHE A 26 -12.43 13.39 -2.70
CA PHE A 26 -12.79 13.58 -4.12
C PHE A 26 -13.52 12.38 -4.76
N SER A 27 -14.22 11.57 -3.97
CA SER A 27 -14.98 10.39 -4.42
C SER A 27 -15.93 10.67 -5.59
N THR A 28 -16.52 11.85 -5.69
CA THR A 28 -17.43 12.25 -6.79
C THR A 28 -16.73 12.33 -8.14
N GLN A 29 -15.48 12.81 -8.19
CA GLN A 29 -14.69 12.92 -9.42
C GLN A 29 -14.06 11.57 -9.79
N LEU A 30 -13.62 10.80 -8.80
CA LEU A 30 -13.01 9.48 -9.03
C LEU A 30 -14.02 8.38 -9.35
N ARG A 31 -15.30 8.55 -9.01
CA ARG A 31 -16.39 7.61 -9.32
C ARG A 31 -16.93 7.73 -10.74
N GLN A 32 -16.66 8.84 -11.44
CA GLN A 32 -17.16 9.04 -12.79
C GLN A 32 -16.48 8.08 -13.77
N VAL A 33 -17.23 7.06 -14.19
CA VAL A 33 -16.81 6.12 -15.23
C VAL A 33 -17.14 6.75 -16.57
N SER A 34 -16.12 6.86 -17.43
CA SER A 34 -16.35 7.31 -18.80
C SER A 34 -17.08 6.20 -19.59
N PRO A 35 -18.17 6.53 -20.30
CA PRO A 35 -18.97 5.52 -21.02
C PRO A 35 -18.18 4.83 -22.15
N ASN A 36 -17.15 5.49 -22.70
CA ASN A 36 -16.33 4.95 -23.80
C ASN A 36 -15.21 4.01 -23.35
N TYR A 37 -14.69 4.13 -22.11
CA TYR A 37 -13.51 3.38 -21.66
C TYR A 37 -13.79 2.42 -20.51
N GLN A 38 -15.02 2.39 -19.97
CA GLN A 38 -15.40 1.60 -18.79
C GLN A 38 -14.48 1.81 -17.57
N LEU A 39 -13.75 2.92 -17.56
CA LEU A 39 -12.76 3.30 -16.55
C LEU A 39 -12.96 4.74 -16.13
N SER A 40 -12.59 5.04 -14.89
CA SER A 40 -12.51 6.40 -14.38
C SER A 40 -11.22 7.06 -14.89
N VAL A 41 -11.39 8.02 -15.80
CA VAL A 41 -10.27 8.79 -16.39
C VAL A 41 -9.54 9.58 -15.31
N ALA A 42 -10.28 10.08 -14.30
CA ALA A 42 -9.70 10.77 -13.15
C ALA A 42 -8.79 9.85 -12.32
N SER A 43 -9.20 8.59 -12.07
CA SER A 43 -8.36 7.60 -11.39
C SER A 43 -7.12 7.23 -12.20
N ALA A 44 -7.24 7.18 -13.53
CA ALA A 44 -6.10 6.92 -14.42
C ALA A 44 -5.10 8.07 -14.43
N LEU A 45 -5.57 9.31 -14.50
CA LEU A 45 -4.73 10.50 -14.39
C LEU A 45 -4.02 10.56 -13.03
N LEU A 46 -4.75 10.27 -11.94
CA LEU A 46 -4.16 10.19 -10.60
C LEU A 46 -3.02 9.16 -10.56
N GLY A 47 -3.26 7.93 -11.03
CA GLY A 47 -2.25 6.87 -11.05
C GLY A 47 -1.02 7.22 -11.88
N PHE A 48 -1.21 7.94 -13.00
CA PHE A 48 -0.11 8.43 -13.84
C PHE A 48 0.71 9.52 -13.12
N VAL A 49 0.05 10.53 -12.56
CA VAL A 49 0.72 11.62 -11.82
C VAL A 49 1.48 11.07 -10.63
N LEU A 50 0.90 10.13 -9.86
CA LEU A 50 1.59 9.47 -8.75
C LEU A 50 2.82 8.68 -9.21
N SER A 51 2.70 7.93 -10.30
CA SER A 51 3.84 7.18 -10.86
C SER A 51 4.98 8.12 -11.30
N MET A 52 4.65 9.22 -11.98
CA MET A 52 5.64 10.23 -12.40
C MET A 52 6.26 10.95 -11.20
N PHE A 53 5.46 11.31 -10.21
CA PHE A 53 5.94 11.92 -8.97
C PHE A 53 6.93 10.99 -8.26
N TRP A 54 6.60 9.71 -8.10
CA TRP A 54 7.47 8.76 -7.42
C TRP A 54 8.73 8.43 -8.21
N ALA A 55 8.65 8.40 -9.54
CA ALA A 55 9.83 8.30 -10.41
C ALA A 55 10.76 9.51 -10.24
N ALA A 56 10.22 10.73 -10.15
CA ALA A 56 11.01 11.94 -9.91
C ALA A 56 11.65 11.95 -8.52
N VAL A 57 10.91 11.54 -7.48
CA VAL A 57 11.44 11.40 -6.11
C VAL A 57 12.57 10.38 -6.08
N HIS A 58 12.37 9.21 -6.70
CA HIS A 58 13.42 8.19 -6.80
C HIS A 58 14.67 8.75 -7.48
N TYR A 59 14.53 9.41 -8.63
CA TYR A 59 15.65 10.03 -9.32
C TYR A 59 16.37 11.08 -8.47
N ALA A 60 15.65 11.95 -7.78
CA ALA A 60 16.24 13.00 -6.93
C ALA A 60 17.01 12.41 -5.74
N VAL A 61 16.47 11.39 -5.10
CA VAL A 61 17.09 10.73 -3.95
C VAL A 61 18.35 9.95 -4.36
N MET A 62 18.29 9.22 -5.48
CA MET A 62 19.45 8.48 -5.99
C MET A 62 20.55 9.42 -6.48
N LYS A 63 20.21 10.50 -7.18
CA LYS A 63 21.19 11.48 -7.69
C LYS A 63 21.95 12.17 -6.55
N ASN A 64 21.25 12.50 -5.47
CA ASN A 64 21.81 13.25 -4.35
C ASN A 64 22.39 12.34 -3.25
N GLN A 65 22.35 11.00 -3.42
CA GLN A 65 22.77 10.01 -2.43
C GLN A 65 22.24 10.31 -1.02
N LEU A 66 21.00 10.81 -0.93
CA LEU A 66 20.41 11.26 0.34
C LEU A 66 20.24 10.12 1.35
N LEU A 67 20.20 8.88 0.86
CA LEU A 67 20.11 7.66 1.65
C LEU A 67 21.42 6.84 1.59
N GLY A 68 22.53 7.46 1.19
CA GLY A 68 23.80 6.77 0.94
C GLY A 68 23.68 5.77 -0.21
N ASP A 69 24.12 4.54 0.02
CA ASP A 69 24.01 3.42 -0.93
C ASP A 69 22.64 2.71 -0.88
N MET A 70 21.72 3.17 -0.04
CA MET A 70 20.40 2.54 0.10
C MET A 70 19.43 3.01 -0.98
N ASP A 71 18.80 2.04 -1.65
CA ASP A 71 17.71 2.32 -2.58
C ASP A 71 16.44 2.71 -1.83
N ILE A 72 15.80 3.82 -2.23
CA ILE A 72 14.49 4.22 -1.69
C ILE A 72 13.40 3.14 -1.87
N SER A 73 13.57 2.26 -2.86
CA SER A 73 12.70 1.11 -3.10
C SER A 73 12.77 0.08 -1.97
N GLU A 74 13.93 -0.06 -1.31
CA GLU A 74 14.10 -0.95 -0.16
C GLU A 74 13.22 -0.50 1.01
N ILE A 75 13.20 0.81 1.28
CA ILE A 75 12.32 1.42 2.28
C ILE A 75 10.86 1.12 1.95
N ALA A 76 10.44 1.34 0.69
CA ALA A 76 9.07 1.09 0.27
C ALA A 76 8.65 -0.38 0.44
N ILE A 77 9.56 -1.31 0.13
CA ILE A 77 9.34 -2.75 0.32
C ILE A 77 9.13 -3.03 1.82
N VAL A 78 10.06 -2.64 2.69
CA VAL A 78 9.97 -3.01 4.10
C VAL A 78 8.76 -2.38 4.79
N VAL A 79 8.43 -1.12 4.47
CA VAL A 79 7.20 -0.46 4.95
C VAL A 79 5.96 -1.28 4.55
N SER A 80 5.90 -1.74 3.29
CA SER A 80 4.77 -2.54 2.80
C SER A 80 4.64 -3.86 3.55
N TYR A 81 5.76 -4.53 3.82
CA TYR A 81 5.78 -5.78 4.60
C TYR A 81 5.39 -5.57 6.07
N LEU A 82 5.81 -4.47 6.70
CA LEU A 82 5.32 -4.12 8.04
C LEU A 82 3.80 -3.93 8.07
N LEU A 83 3.22 -3.28 7.06
CA LEU A 83 1.77 -3.15 6.94
C LEU A 83 1.08 -4.49 6.64
N TYR A 84 1.74 -5.38 5.90
CA TYR A 84 1.22 -6.73 5.66
C TYR A 84 1.10 -7.56 6.93
N LEU A 85 1.98 -7.38 7.93
CA LEU A 85 1.79 -8.03 9.24
C LEU A 85 0.46 -7.65 9.89
N VAL A 86 0.10 -6.37 9.85
CA VAL A 86 -1.21 -5.88 10.34
C VAL A 86 -2.35 -6.51 9.53
N PHE A 87 -2.18 -6.61 8.21
CA PHE A 87 -3.15 -7.25 7.33
C PHE A 87 -3.34 -8.74 7.63
N TYR A 88 -2.26 -9.50 7.84
CA TYR A 88 -2.32 -10.93 8.17
C TYR A 88 -2.99 -11.16 9.53
N PHE A 89 -2.77 -10.28 10.50
CA PHE A 89 -3.50 -10.30 11.76
C PHE A 89 -5.01 -10.08 11.56
N ALA A 90 -5.40 -9.17 10.66
CA ALA A 90 -6.80 -8.97 10.32
C ALA A 90 -7.42 -10.22 9.65
N VAL A 91 -6.69 -10.92 8.77
CA VAL A 91 -7.14 -12.19 8.17
C VAL A 91 -7.37 -13.25 9.25
N PHE A 92 -6.45 -13.38 10.21
CA PHE A 92 -6.58 -14.31 11.33
C PHE A 92 -7.81 -13.99 12.20
N ARG A 93 -8.08 -12.70 12.47
CA ARG A 93 -9.30 -12.27 13.17
C ARG A 93 -10.57 -12.62 12.40
N LEU A 94 -10.55 -12.51 11.07
CA LEU A 94 -11.69 -12.87 10.21
C LEU A 94 -11.97 -14.37 10.22
N TRP A 95 -10.93 -15.20 10.36
CA TRP A 95 -11.06 -16.64 10.58
C TRP A 95 -11.70 -16.95 11.95
N GLN A 96 -11.28 -16.27 13.03
CA GLN A 96 -11.92 -16.43 14.34
C GLN A 96 -13.41 -16.06 14.35
N GLN A 97 -13.82 -15.11 13.50
CA GLN A 97 -15.21 -14.71 13.32
C GLN A 97 -16.03 -15.69 12.45
N GLY A 98 -15.43 -16.76 11.93
CA GLY A 98 -16.09 -17.78 11.12
C GLY A 98 -16.39 -17.37 9.67
N HIS A 99 -15.93 -16.19 9.22
CA HIS A 99 -16.07 -15.76 7.82
C HIS A 99 -15.19 -16.57 6.87
N ILE A 100 -14.02 -17.03 7.34
CA ILE A 100 -13.12 -17.91 6.59
C ILE A 100 -13.25 -19.32 7.17
N LYS A 101 -13.83 -20.24 6.40
CA LYS A 101 -14.06 -21.62 6.87
C LYS A 101 -12.84 -22.53 6.75
N SER A 102 -11.87 -22.20 5.90
CA SER A 102 -10.69 -23.04 5.68
C SER A 102 -9.56 -22.68 6.63
N MET A 103 -9.06 -23.68 7.37
CA MET A 103 -7.93 -23.54 8.28
C MET A 103 -6.63 -23.18 7.54
N LEU A 104 -6.48 -23.67 6.29
CA LEU A 104 -5.33 -23.35 5.44
C LEU A 104 -5.22 -21.86 5.13
N LEU A 105 -6.33 -21.23 4.71
CA LEU A 105 -6.34 -19.81 4.34
C LEU A 105 -6.43 -18.89 5.57
N GLY A 106 -7.07 -19.34 6.65
CA GLY A 106 -7.28 -18.53 7.84
C GLY A 106 -6.13 -18.54 8.85
N VAL A 107 -5.32 -19.62 8.90
CA VAL A 107 -4.29 -19.80 9.93
C VAL A 107 -2.93 -20.08 9.33
N ILE A 108 -2.79 -21.12 8.51
CA ILE A 108 -1.47 -21.56 8.00
C ILE A 108 -0.88 -20.51 7.06
N SER A 109 -1.66 -20.01 6.09
CA SER A 109 -1.19 -19.01 5.13
C SER A 109 -0.78 -17.68 5.81
N PRO A 110 -1.57 -17.09 6.73
CA PRO A 110 -1.16 -15.89 7.46
C PRO A 110 0.11 -16.08 8.29
N ILE A 111 0.30 -17.24 8.93
CA ILE A 111 1.51 -17.52 9.72
C ILE A 111 2.74 -17.59 8.81
N LEU A 112 2.67 -18.35 7.72
CA LEU A 112 3.77 -18.44 6.75
C LEU A 112 4.09 -17.08 6.12
N ALA A 113 3.06 -16.31 5.79
CA ALA A 113 3.22 -14.97 5.23
C ALA A 113 3.83 -13.99 6.26
N ALA A 114 3.46 -14.09 7.54
CA ALA A 114 4.05 -13.30 8.61
C ALA A 114 5.53 -13.64 8.82
N LEU A 115 5.91 -14.92 8.78
CA LEU A 115 7.32 -15.34 8.85
C LEU A 115 8.14 -14.79 7.68
N GLY A 116 7.62 -14.90 6.45
CA GLY A 116 8.28 -14.31 5.26
C GLY A 116 8.41 -12.79 5.37
N SER A 117 7.38 -12.12 5.89
CA SER A 117 7.42 -10.68 6.13
C SER A 117 8.47 -10.28 7.18
N LEU A 118 8.60 -11.05 8.26
CA LEU A 118 9.62 -10.82 9.29
C LEU A 118 11.04 -11.00 8.73
N MET A 119 11.24 -11.96 7.82
CA MET A 119 12.53 -12.14 7.14
C MET A 119 12.93 -10.92 6.31
N VAL A 120 11.98 -10.30 5.60
CA VAL A 120 12.23 -9.07 4.83
C VAL A 120 12.55 -7.88 5.73
N VAL A 121 11.81 -7.73 6.83
CA VAL A 121 12.08 -6.67 7.83
C VAL A 121 13.47 -6.86 8.43
N PHE A 122 13.86 -8.09 8.76
CA PHE A 122 15.19 -8.39 9.27
C PHE A 122 16.30 -8.07 8.27
N GLY A 123 16.06 -8.33 6.97
CA GLY A 123 16.96 -7.91 5.89
C GLY A 123 17.14 -6.39 5.84
N GLY A 124 16.03 -5.64 5.88
CA GLY A 124 16.07 -4.17 5.88
C GLY A 124 16.75 -3.56 7.11
N MET A 125 16.66 -4.22 8.27
CA MET A 125 17.32 -3.79 9.52
C MET A 125 18.85 -3.81 9.46
N GLN A 126 19.45 -4.47 8.46
CA GLN A 126 20.91 -4.48 8.29
C GLN A 126 21.46 -3.09 7.90
N ASN A 127 20.61 -2.20 7.39
CA ASN A 127 21.02 -0.88 6.98
C ASN A 127 20.88 0.14 8.15
N PRO A 128 21.92 0.91 8.50
CA PRO A 128 21.89 1.83 9.63
C PRO A 128 20.84 2.96 9.52
N LEU A 129 20.45 3.32 8.29
CA LEU A 129 19.43 4.35 8.04
C LEU A 129 17.99 3.79 8.11
N PHE A 130 17.83 2.48 8.23
CA PHE A 130 16.53 1.81 8.23
C PHE A 130 15.62 2.27 9.37
N LEU A 131 16.11 2.16 10.61
CA LEU A 131 15.33 2.44 11.80
C LEU A 131 14.91 3.92 11.93
N PRO A 132 15.80 4.91 11.71
CA PRO A 132 15.43 6.32 11.82
C PRO A 132 14.55 6.83 10.67
N VAL A 133 14.52 6.17 9.50
CA VAL A 133 13.73 6.64 8.34
C VAL A 133 12.44 5.83 8.17
N CYS A 134 12.49 4.50 8.21
CA CYS A 134 11.32 3.65 7.97
C CYS A 134 10.27 3.76 9.09
N LEU A 135 10.71 3.78 10.35
CA LEU A 135 9.80 3.73 11.50
C LEU A 135 8.93 5.00 11.60
N PRO A 136 9.47 6.22 11.42
CA PRO A 136 8.65 7.44 11.34
C PRO A 136 7.70 7.45 10.14
N ILE A 137 8.14 6.98 8.96
CA ILE A 137 7.28 6.92 7.78
C ILE A 137 6.11 5.95 8.00
N CYS A 138 6.39 4.75 8.51
CA CYS A 138 5.36 3.78 8.89
C CYS A 138 4.37 4.37 9.91
N ALA A 139 4.88 4.98 10.98
CA ALA A 139 4.05 5.59 12.01
C ALA A 139 3.18 6.72 11.44
N LEU A 140 3.74 7.57 10.58
CA LEU A 140 3.02 8.65 9.90
C LEU A 140 1.90 8.12 9.00
N VAL A 141 2.18 7.08 8.21
CA VAL A 141 1.15 6.43 7.36
C VAL A 141 0.02 5.84 8.21
N LEU A 142 0.36 5.13 9.29
CA LEU A 142 -0.64 4.55 10.20
C LEU A 142 -1.45 5.62 10.93
N LEU A 143 -0.82 6.71 11.37
CA LEU A 143 -1.50 7.83 12.01
C LEU A 143 -2.46 8.52 11.04
N LEU A 144 -2.00 8.84 9.82
CA LEU A 144 -2.85 9.42 8.79
C LEU A 144 -4.04 8.52 8.46
N ALA A 145 -3.81 7.21 8.33
CA ALA A 145 -4.86 6.24 8.10
C ALA A 145 -5.87 6.19 9.27
N TYR A 146 -5.39 6.22 10.51
CA TYR A 146 -6.22 6.23 11.70
C TYR A 146 -7.09 7.50 11.80
N PHE A 147 -6.47 8.68 11.64
CA PHE A 147 -7.19 9.96 11.65
C PHE A 147 -8.21 10.04 10.53
N TYR A 148 -7.84 9.59 9.32
CA TYR A 148 -8.74 9.57 8.17
C TYR A 148 -9.94 8.64 8.39
N SER A 149 -9.70 7.43 8.93
CA SER A 149 -10.77 6.47 9.26
C SER A 149 -11.77 7.06 10.28
N ARG A 150 -11.26 7.77 11.28
CA ARG A 150 -12.09 8.43 12.30
C ARG A 150 -12.88 9.62 11.74
N TYR A 151 -12.27 10.42 10.86
CA TYR A 151 -12.95 11.51 10.17
C TYR A 151 -14.10 10.98 9.32
N LEU A 152 -13.88 9.85 8.63
CA LEU A 152 -14.87 9.26 7.75
C LEU A 152 -16.07 8.66 8.51
N HIS A 153 -15.85 8.02 9.66
CA HIS A 153 -16.94 7.50 10.51
C HIS A 153 -17.72 8.60 11.25
N SER A 154 -17.20 9.84 11.28
CA SER A 154 -17.86 11.00 11.87
C SER A 154 -18.74 11.77 10.88
N ARG A 155 -18.74 11.41 9.59
CA ARG A 155 -19.60 11.96 8.53
C ARG A 155 -20.72 10.98 8.19
#